data_AF-A0AAE0EW71-F1
#
_entry.id   AF-A0AAE0EW71-F1
#
_cell.length_a   1.000
_cell.length_b   1.000
_cell.length_c   1.000
_cell.angle_alpha   90.00
_cell.angle_beta   90.00
_cell.angle_gamma   90.00
#
_symmetry.space_group_name_H-M   'P 1'
#
loop_
_entity.id
_entity.type
_entity.pdbx_description
1 polymer ?
#
loop_
_entity_poly.entity_id
_entity_poly.type
_entity_poly.pdbx_seq_one_letter_code
_entity_poly.pdbx_strand_id
1 'polypeptide(L)'
;MTGSIKVKSMPLLKLGHWPGILHHRVIVFVSFIFLLIVPDVSGTMDITTVATSFVSDAASSIAGQLPSMYAFVDGTSGTCIGDGGGDMYDCGNQINVMTASGTYYNQLAYTQSTTASSAGSDITYATYKASNVWLAAFSSPSGNLGAYYTSGNNGADGGGSMSYGYLGQSSAVSGYYGWYKKVYNAGDPSINEVIITTDPSWAHSIGDSTDNGEHRLQGNGGVSEIYYLMWAGSSGYGYRCEDTIMMWG
;
A
#
# COMPACT_ATOMS: atom_id res chain seq x y z
N MET A 1 -0.63 10.45 38.38
CA MET A 1 -1.65 9.77 37.55
C MET A 1 -0.92 8.96 36.50
N THR A 2 -0.67 7.69 36.78
CA THR A 2 0.05 6.77 35.88
C THR A 2 -0.89 5.61 35.58
N GLY A 3 -1.67 5.75 34.52
CA GLY A 3 -2.52 4.68 34.00
C GLY A 3 -1.72 3.86 32.99
N SER A 4 -1.25 2.69 33.42
CA SER A 4 -0.60 1.71 32.54
C SER A 4 -1.63 1.11 31.60
N ILE A 5 -1.47 1.32 30.29
CA ILE A 5 -2.24 0.61 29.26
C ILE A 5 -1.75 -0.85 29.26
N LYS A 6 -2.61 -1.77 29.69
CA LYS A 6 -2.36 -3.21 29.56
C LYS A 6 -2.61 -3.62 28.11
N VAL A 7 -1.55 -3.85 27.35
CA VAL A 7 -1.65 -4.63 26.10
C VAL A 7 -2.07 -6.04 26.51
N LYS A 8 -3.28 -6.44 26.10
CA LYS A 8 -3.84 -7.76 26.39
C LYS A 8 -3.05 -8.78 25.55
N SER A 9 -2.10 -9.47 26.16
CA SER A 9 -1.43 -10.61 25.54
C SER A 9 -2.49 -11.65 25.17
N MET A 10 -2.76 -11.83 23.88
CA MET A 10 -3.65 -12.88 23.41
C MET A 10 -2.92 -14.23 23.43
N PRO A 11 -3.60 -15.32 23.82
CA PRO A 11 -2.96 -16.62 23.95
C PRO A 11 -2.55 -17.17 22.58
N LEU A 12 -1.30 -17.62 22.48
CA LEU A 12 -0.87 -18.49 21.37
C LEU A 12 -1.79 -19.71 21.33
N LEU A 13 -2.52 -19.88 20.23
CA LEU A 13 -3.29 -21.10 19.96
C LEU A 13 -2.32 -22.28 19.86
N LYS A 14 -2.31 -23.15 20.89
CA LYS A 14 -1.68 -24.47 20.79
C LYS A 14 -2.59 -25.38 19.96
N LEU A 15 -2.24 -25.60 18.70
CA LEU A 15 -2.89 -26.59 17.84
C LEU A 15 -2.44 -28.01 18.23
N GLY A 16 -3.42 -28.86 18.56
CA GLY A 16 -3.21 -30.27 18.87
C GLY A 16 -2.80 -31.08 17.64
N HIS A 17 -1.85 -32.00 17.83
CA HIS A 17 -1.41 -32.98 16.84
C HIS A 17 -2.56 -33.88 16.40
N TRP A 18 -2.85 -33.91 15.09
CA TRP A 18 -3.60 -35.00 14.45
C TRP A 18 -2.65 -35.71 13.47
N PRO A 19 -2.48 -37.04 13.55
CA PRO A 19 -1.56 -37.75 12.70
C PRO A 19 -2.24 -38.13 11.37
N GLY A 20 -1.56 -37.84 10.26
CA GLY A 20 -1.82 -38.47 8.97
C GLY A 20 -2.48 -37.57 7.95
N ILE A 21 -1.65 -36.93 7.11
CA ILE A 21 -1.70 -36.91 5.65
C ILE A 21 -0.52 -36.04 5.19
N LEU A 22 0.46 -36.69 4.55
CA LEU A 22 1.63 -36.06 3.93
C LEU A 22 1.26 -35.73 2.47
N HIS A 23 1.04 -34.45 2.16
CA HIS A 23 1.57 -33.78 0.96
C HIS A 23 1.19 -32.29 0.96
N HIS A 24 2.24 -31.48 1.15
CA HIS A 24 2.41 -30.08 0.77
C HIS A 24 1.38 -29.03 1.28
N ARG A 25 1.77 -28.50 2.45
CA ARG A 25 1.61 -27.10 2.90
C ARG A 25 0.16 -26.64 3.16
N VAL A 26 -0.29 -26.97 4.37
CA VAL A 26 -1.36 -26.30 5.09
C VAL A 26 -1.03 -24.80 5.16
N ILE A 27 -1.60 -24.01 4.25
CA ILE A 27 -1.66 -22.55 4.32
C ILE A 27 -2.72 -22.23 5.39
N VAL A 28 -2.28 -22.12 6.63
CA VAL A 28 -3.04 -21.45 7.70
C VAL A 28 -2.16 -20.31 8.19
N PHE A 29 -2.06 -19.28 7.36
CA PHE A 29 -1.68 -17.94 7.76
C PHE A 29 -2.76 -17.03 7.20
N VAL A 30 -3.88 -16.96 7.93
CA VAL A 30 -4.96 -16.04 7.61
C VAL A 30 -4.47 -14.64 7.97
N SER A 31 -4.57 -13.74 7.00
CA SER A 31 -4.11 -12.35 6.96
C SER A 31 -4.23 -11.55 8.26
N PHE A 32 -3.12 -10.88 8.61
CA PHE A 32 -3.01 -9.92 9.71
C PHE A 32 -2.39 -8.59 9.28
N ILE A 33 -1.88 -8.47 8.04
CA ILE A 33 -1.10 -7.30 7.61
C ILE A 33 -1.96 -6.04 7.56
N PHE A 34 -3.18 -6.12 7.03
CA PHE A 34 -4.06 -4.96 6.98
C PHE A 34 -4.50 -4.50 8.38
N LEU A 35 -4.66 -5.43 9.34
CA LEU A 35 -4.93 -5.10 10.75
C LEU A 35 -3.76 -4.38 11.45
N LEU A 36 -2.51 -4.60 10.98
CA LEU A 36 -1.34 -3.90 11.50
C LEU A 36 -1.27 -2.46 10.99
N ILE A 37 -1.74 -2.19 9.78
CA ILE A 37 -1.77 -0.83 9.20
C ILE A 37 -3.00 -0.09 9.72
N VAL A 38 -4.14 -0.78 9.74
CA VAL A 38 -5.43 -0.27 10.15
C VAL A 38 -5.97 -1.08 11.33
N PRO A 39 -5.57 -0.80 12.60
CA PRO A 39 -6.19 -1.46 13.74
C PRO A 39 -7.70 -1.19 13.77
N ASP A 40 -8.48 -2.24 14.06
CA ASP A 40 -9.94 -2.21 14.22
C ASP A 40 -10.34 -1.35 15.42
N VAL A 41 -10.38 -0.03 15.21
CA VAL A 41 -10.96 0.94 16.12
C VAL A 41 -12.09 1.65 15.38
N SER A 42 -13.27 1.65 15.99
CA SER A 42 -14.45 2.35 15.47
C SER A 42 -14.20 3.86 15.46
N GLY A 43 -13.65 4.39 14.36
CA GLY A 43 -13.40 5.81 14.13
C GLY A 43 -12.31 6.05 13.07
N THR A 44 -12.29 7.24 12.48
CA THR A 44 -11.20 7.67 11.58
C THR A 44 -9.89 7.65 12.35
N MET A 45 -8.92 6.89 11.86
CA MET A 45 -7.63 6.81 12.51
C MET A 45 -6.75 8.00 12.19
N ASP A 46 -6.05 8.48 13.21
CA ASP A 46 -5.02 9.49 13.03
C ASP A 46 -3.88 8.88 12.20
N ILE A 47 -3.46 9.62 11.18
CA ILE A 47 -2.39 9.25 10.27
C ILE A 47 -1.07 8.94 11.00
N THR A 48 -0.84 9.60 12.14
CA THR A 48 0.30 9.31 13.00
C THR A 48 0.29 7.88 13.52
N THR A 49 -0.89 7.36 13.85
CA THR A 49 -1.06 5.99 14.34
C THR A 49 -0.78 4.99 13.22
N VAL A 50 -1.37 5.21 12.04
CA VAL A 50 -1.17 4.34 10.86
C VAL A 50 0.30 4.29 10.45
N ALA A 51 0.96 5.46 10.34
CA ALA A 51 2.35 5.51 9.96
C ALA A 51 3.25 4.86 11.03
N THR A 52 2.95 5.04 12.31
CA THR A 52 3.71 4.41 13.40
C THR A 52 3.56 2.89 13.38
N SER A 53 2.35 2.37 13.22
CA SER A 53 2.11 0.91 13.18
C SER A 53 2.70 0.24 11.95
N PHE A 54 2.71 0.96 10.81
CA PHE A 54 3.42 0.53 9.63
C PHE A 54 4.92 0.36 9.87
N VAL A 55 5.54 1.37 10.50
CA VAL A 55 6.98 1.37 10.80
C VAL A 55 7.36 0.34 11.85
N SER A 56 6.53 0.16 12.89
CA SER A 56 6.83 -0.77 13.98
C SER A 56 6.70 -2.23 13.55
N ASP A 57 5.68 -2.56 12.76
CA ASP A 57 5.28 -3.95 12.54
C ASP A 57 4.99 -4.28 11.08
N ALA A 58 4.07 -3.54 10.43
CA ALA A 58 3.47 -3.99 9.17
C ALA A 58 4.50 -4.15 8.05
N ALA A 59 5.44 -3.20 7.91
CA ALA A 59 6.47 -3.25 6.88
C ALA A 59 7.33 -4.51 6.97
N SER A 60 7.74 -4.90 8.18
CA SER A 60 8.53 -6.11 8.42
C SER A 60 7.72 -7.39 8.18
N SER A 61 6.44 -7.38 8.54
CA SER A 61 5.53 -8.51 8.29
C SER A 61 5.30 -8.73 6.80
N ILE A 62 5.10 -7.66 6.03
CA ILE A 62 4.96 -7.72 4.57
C ILE A 62 6.23 -8.27 3.95
N ALA A 63 7.38 -7.65 4.26
CA ALA A 63 8.67 -8.04 3.70
C ALA A 63 9.06 -9.49 4.05
N GLY A 64 8.67 -9.98 5.23
CA GLY A 64 8.94 -11.35 5.67
C GLY A 64 8.04 -12.42 5.02
N GLN A 65 6.89 -12.03 4.46
CA GLN A 65 5.93 -12.95 3.85
C GLN A 65 6.05 -13.02 2.33
N LEU A 66 6.54 -11.95 1.70
CA LEU A 66 6.65 -11.88 0.25
C LEU A 66 7.97 -12.48 -0.24
N PRO A 67 7.95 -13.43 -1.19
CA PRO A 67 9.17 -13.93 -1.80
C PRO A 67 9.81 -12.87 -2.70
N SER A 68 11.10 -13.04 -2.99
CA SER A 68 11.82 -12.28 -4.02
C SER A 68 11.78 -10.75 -3.87
N MET A 69 11.61 -10.23 -2.65
CA MET A 69 11.63 -8.78 -2.40
C MET A 69 12.91 -8.14 -2.92
N TYR A 70 12.77 -7.02 -3.63
CA TYR A 70 13.88 -6.21 -4.11
C TYR A 70 14.11 -5.03 -3.16
N ALA A 71 15.36 -4.84 -2.75
CA ALA A 71 15.75 -3.74 -1.89
C ALA A 71 16.01 -2.48 -2.71
N PHE A 72 14.93 -1.84 -3.17
CA PHE A 72 15.02 -0.63 -3.97
C PHE A 72 15.69 0.52 -3.20
N VAL A 73 16.31 1.46 -3.89
CA VAL A 73 16.90 2.70 -3.33
C VAL A 73 15.91 3.88 -3.43
N ASP A 74 16.29 5.06 -2.95
CA ASP A 74 15.45 6.27 -2.91
C ASP A 74 14.12 6.10 -2.13
N GLY A 75 13.12 6.93 -2.42
CA GLY A 75 11.78 6.85 -1.81
C GLY A 75 11.67 7.44 -0.41
N THR A 76 12.72 8.07 0.11
CA THR A 76 12.74 8.67 1.46
C THR A 76 12.75 10.20 1.45
N SER A 77 12.88 10.82 0.28
CA SER A 77 12.83 12.29 0.10
C SER A 77 12.55 12.61 -1.37
N GLY A 78 12.28 13.88 -1.68
CA GLY A 78 11.93 14.31 -3.05
C GLY A 78 10.46 14.06 -3.38
N THR A 79 10.11 13.97 -4.66
CA THR A 79 8.73 13.81 -5.15
C THR A 79 8.54 12.60 -6.07
N CYS A 80 9.62 11.86 -6.35
CA CYS A 80 9.62 10.62 -7.13
C CYS A 80 10.73 9.69 -6.64
N ILE A 81 10.63 8.41 -6.98
CA ILE A 81 11.74 7.47 -6.93
C ILE A 81 12.50 7.61 -8.25
N GLY A 82 13.76 8.04 -8.18
CA GLY A 82 14.56 8.38 -9.35
C GLY A 82 14.82 7.17 -10.23
N ASP A 83 15.61 6.22 -9.72
CA ASP A 83 15.90 4.93 -10.38
C ASP A 83 15.25 3.78 -9.59
N GLY A 84 15.31 3.85 -8.25
CA GLY A 84 14.91 2.73 -7.39
C GLY A 84 15.90 1.56 -7.43
N GLY A 85 16.89 1.57 -8.29
CA GLY A 85 17.86 0.50 -8.48
C GLY A 85 17.40 -0.46 -9.57
N GLY A 86 18.32 -0.81 -10.47
CA GLY A 86 18.08 -1.81 -11.51
C GLY A 86 17.02 -1.39 -12.52
N ASP A 87 16.88 -0.08 -12.77
CA ASP A 87 15.90 0.48 -13.71
C ASP A 87 14.44 0.22 -13.29
N MET A 88 14.19 0.26 -11.97
CA MET A 88 12.82 0.08 -11.47
C MET A 88 11.92 1.24 -11.91
N TYR A 89 12.44 2.46 -11.90
CA TYR A 89 11.72 3.69 -12.23
C TYR A 89 12.58 4.66 -13.03
N ASP A 90 11.92 5.57 -13.75
CA ASP A 90 12.49 6.74 -14.42
C ASP A 90 11.81 8.00 -13.85
N CYS A 91 11.98 8.24 -12.55
CA CYS A 91 11.21 9.22 -11.77
C CYS A 91 9.71 8.86 -11.68
N GLY A 92 9.43 7.65 -11.21
CA GLY A 92 8.08 7.14 -10.93
C GLY A 92 7.67 7.26 -9.47
N ASN A 93 6.56 6.60 -9.11
CA ASN A 93 5.93 6.68 -7.78
C ASN A 93 5.66 8.13 -7.32
N GLN A 94 5.31 9.02 -8.25
CA GLN A 94 4.91 10.38 -7.91
C GLN A 94 3.51 10.34 -7.30
N ILE A 95 3.34 10.85 -6.08
CA ILE A 95 2.08 10.74 -5.37
C ILE A 95 1.19 11.96 -5.59
N ASN A 96 -0.06 11.73 -5.96
CA ASN A 96 -1.03 12.77 -6.26
C ASN A 96 -2.39 12.48 -5.62
N VAL A 97 -3.08 13.54 -5.22
CA VAL A 97 -4.48 13.46 -4.77
C VAL A 97 -5.30 14.59 -5.38
N MET A 98 -6.60 14.36 -5.48
CA MET A 98 -7.58 15.34 -5.93
C MET A 98 -8.66 15.50 -4.86
N THR A 99 -9.13 16.71 -4.63
CA THR A 99 -10.31 16.93 -3.77
C THR A 99 -11.58 16.44 -4.48
N ALA A 100 -12.66 16.19 -3.72
CA ALA A 100 -13.98 15.90 -4.31
C ALA A 100 -14.50 17.03 -5.21
N SER A 101 -14.04 18.27 -4.97
CA SER A 101 -14.32 19.44 -5.80
C SER A 101 -13.40 19.60 -7.02
N GLY A 102 -12.44 18.70 -7.25
CA GLY A 102 -11.56 18.71 -8.42
C GLY A 102 -10.28 19.55 -8.29
N THR A 103 -9.86 19.92 -7.07
CA THR A 103 -8.57 20.57 -6.84
C THR A 103 -7.46 19.53 -6.76
N TYR A 104 -6.39 19.70 -7.53
CA TYR A 104 -5.29 18.75 -7.61
C TYR A 104 -4.11 19.15 -6.73
N TYR A 105 -3.53 18.17 -6.05
CA TYR A 105 -2.23 18.25 -5.37
C TYR A 105 -1.31 17.20 -5.96
N ASN A 106 -0.40 17.63 -6.82
CA ASN A 106 0.45 16.75 -7.61
C ASN A 106 1.87 16.67 -7.04
N GLN A 107 2.52 15.52 -7.24
CA GLN A 107 3.93 15.27 -6.91
C GLN A 107 4.25 15.71 -5.47
N LEU A 108 3.46 15.20 -4.53
CA LEU A 108 3.65 15.48 -3.10
C LEU A 108 5.02 15.01 -2.63
N ALA A 109 5.64 15.79 -1.76
CA ALA A 109 6.97 15.49 -1.23
C ALA A 109 6.93 14.29 -0.28
N TYR A 110 7.89 13.39 -0.39
CA TYR A 110 8.03 12.28 0.54
C TYR A 110 8.44 12.80 1.92
N THR A 111 7.67 12.45 2.95
CA THR A 111 7.85 13.01 4.29
C THR A 111 8.86 12.19 5.11
N GLN A 112 8.96 10.88 4.85
CA GLN A 112 9.74 9.91 5.64
C GLN A 112 9.54 10.13 7.15
N SER A 113 8.30 10.37 7.54
CA SER A 113 7.92 10.80 8.87
C SER A 113 6.59 10.19 9.25
N THR A 114 6.45 9.82 10.51
CA THR A 114 5.17 9.40 11.08
C THR A 114 4.27 10.60 11.41
N THR A 115 4.77 11.83 11.32
CA THR A 115 3.97 13.04 11.53
C THR A 115 3.36 13.52 10.21
N ALA A 116 2.08 13.88 10.27
CA ALA A 116 1.33 14.39 9.13
C ALA A 116 1.92 15.68 8.55
N SER A 117 1.96 15.75 7.22
CA SER A 117 2.16 16.97 6.43
C SER A 117 0.84 17.39 5.79
N SER A 118 0.71 18.66 5.43
CA SER A 118 -0.52 19.19 4.80
C SER A 118 -0.42 19.20 3.28
N ALA A 119 -1.49 18.78 2.62
CA ALA A 119 -1.78 19.02 1.21
C ALA A 119 -3.00 19.96 1.13
N GLY A 120 -2.73 21.27 1.13
CA GLY A 120 -3.78 22.27 1.26
C GLY A 120 -4.33 22.37 2.68
N SER A 121 -5.60 22.75 2.81
CA SER A 121 -6.20 23.12 4.11
C SER A 121 -6.89 21.97 4.85
N ASP A 122 -7.23 20.88 4.15
CA ASP A 122 -8.08 19.81 4.68
C ASP A 122 -7.43 18.43 4.56
N ILE A 123 -6.64 18.19 3.51
CA ILE A 123 -5.94 16.92 3.34
C ILE A 123 -4.62 16.97 4.09
N THR A 124 -4.36 15.93 4.87
CA THR A 124 -3.07 15.64 5.46
C THR A 124 -2.56 14.29 4.98
N TYR A 125 -1.25 14.13 4.94
CA TYR A 125 -0.60 12.93 4.43
C TYR A 125 0.75 12.68 5.09
N ALA A 126 1.20 11.43 5.02
CA ALA A 126 2.50 11.00 5.49
C ALA A 126 2.97 9.89 4.56
N THR A 127 4.26 9.86 4.29
CA THR A 127 4.88 8.80 3.52
C THR A 127 6.05 8.19 4.28
N TYR A 128 6.26 6.90 4.10
CA TYR A 128 7.34 6.21 4.79
C TYR A 128 7.81 4.99 3.99
N LYS A 129 9.13 4.84 3.87
CA LYS A 129 9.76 3.60 3.41
C LYS A 129 10.37 2.85 4.59
N ALA A 130 9.95 1.61 4.79
CA ALA A 130 10.49 0.71 5.81
C ALA A 130 10.56 -0.72 5.27
N SER A 131 11.63 -1.46 5.57
CA SER A 131 11.81 -2.86 5.13
C SER A 131 11.55 -3.11 3.64
N ASN A 132 11.88 -2.14 2.77
CA ASN A 132 11.62 -2.18 1.32
C ASN A 132 10.13 -2.27 0.95
N VAL A 133 9.28 -1.76 1.82
CA VAL A 133 7.87 -1.47 1.58
C VAL A 133 7.69 0.02 1.74
N TRP A 134 6.86 0.61 0.89
CA TRP A 134 6.57 2.02 0.85
C TRP A 134 5.11 2.26 1.19
N LEU A 135 4.83 3.22 2.07
CA LEU A 135 3.50 3.63 2.47
C LEU A 135 3.27 5.10 2.08
N ALA A 136 2.08 5.40 1.58
CA ALA A 136 1.46 6.70 1.79
C ALA A 136 0.11 6.54 2.48
N ALA A 137 -0.15 7.39 3.45
CA ALA A 137 -1.44 7.50 4.11
C ALA A 137 -1.98 8.91 3.90
N PHE A 138 -3.29 9.02 3.71
CA PHE A 138 -4.01 10.28 3.52
C PHE A 138 -5.20 10.34 4.45
N SER A 139 -5.47 11.52 4.99
CA SER A 139 -6.64 11.80 5.79
C SER A 139 -7.26 13.14 5.40
N SER A 140 -8.59 13.18 5.36
CA SER A 140 -9.40 14.37 5.18
C SER A 140 -10.56 14.33 6.19
N PRO A 141 -10.55 15.17 7.24
CA PRO A 141 -11.63 15.20 8.22
C PRO A 141 -13.00 15.54 7.62
N SER A 142 -13.02 16.28 6.51
CA SER A 142 -14.27 16.62 5.81
C SER A 142 -14.71 15.60 4.75
N GLY A 143 -13.96 14.51 4.56
CA GLY A 143 -14.28 13.51 3.54
C GLY A 143 -14.09 14.02 2.11
N ASN A 144 -13.09 14.84 1.89
CA ASN A 144 -12.86 15.58 0.64
C ASN A 144 -11.77 14.94 -0.24
N LEU A 145 -11.26 13.75 0.06
CA LEU A 145 -10.37 13.04 -0.88
C LEU A 145 -11.21 12.46 -2.02
N GLY A 146 -11.15 13.03 -3.22
CA GLY A 146 -11.94 12.59 -4.39
C GLY A 146 -11.18 11.71 -5.38
N ALA A 147 -9.85 11.74 -5.35
CA ALA A 147 -9.02 10.76 -6.06
C ALA A 147 -7.66 10.60 -5.41
N TYR A 148 -7.05 9.45 -5.64
CA TYR A 148 -5.63 9.19 -5.43
C TYR A 148 -5.07 8.60 -6.71
N TYR A 149 -3.86 9.01 -7.08
CA TYR A 149 -3.12 8.34 -8.14
C TYR A 149 -1.62 8.49 -8.04
N THR A 150 -0.92 7.45 -8.46
CA THR A 150 0.51 7.54 -8.79
C THR A 150 0.71 8.06 -10.20
N SER A 151 1.88 8.62 -10.50
CA SER A 151 2.30 9.02 -11.85
C SER A 151 3.82 8.92 -12.01
N GLY A 152 4.32 9.37 -13.16
CA GLY A 152 5.73 9.31 -13.52
C GLY A 152 6.02 8.16 -14.48
N ASN A 153 7.30 7.85 -14.68
CA ASN A 153 7.75 6.81 -15.59
C ASN A 153 8.28 5.59 -14.81
N ASN A 154 7.89 4.39 -15.21
CA ASN A 154 8.46 3.14 -14.75
C ASN A 154 9.63 2.79 -15.67
N GLY A 155 10.75 2.27 -15.15
CA GLY A 155 11.93 1.95 -15.98
C GLY A 155 11.77 0.67 -16.80
N ALA A 156 10.57 0.38 -17.30
CA ALA A 156 10.27 -0.86 -18.00
C ALA A 156 10.66 -0.83 -19.50
N ASP A 157 10.99 0.34 -20.06
CA ASP A 157 11.40 0.56 -21.45
C ASP A 157 10.50 -0.09 -22.51
N GLY A 158 9.19 -0.07 -22.28
CA GLY A 158 8.17 -0.70 -23.11
C GLY A 158 8.16 -2.24 -23.02
N GLY A 159 8.99 -2.81 -22.15
CA GLY A 159 9.10 -4.22 -21.85
C GLY A 159 8.12 -4.71 -20.78
N GLY A 160 8.10 -6.02 -20.58
CA GLY A 160 7.35 -6.67 -19.51
C GLY A 160 5.85 -6.75 -19.73
N SER A 161 5.12 -6.75 -18.62
CA SER A 161 3.68 -6.97 -18.57
C SER A 161 3.08 -6.20 -17.39
N MET A 162 1.81 -5.83 -17.53
CA MET A 162 1.05 -5.13 -16.51
C MET A 162 -0.23 -5.87 -16.19
N SER A 163 -0.66 -5.80 -14.92
CA SER A 163 -1.91 -6.38 -14.45
C SER A 163 -2.48 -5.54 -13.33
N TYR A 164 -3.80 -5.40 -13.30
CA TYR A 164 -4.51 -4.63 -12.30
C TYR A 164 -5.86 -5.27 -11.99
N GLY A 165 -6.43 -4.94 -10.84
CA GLY A 165 -7.72 -5.48 -10.47
C GLY A 165 -8.23 -4.99 -9.14
N TYR A 166 -9.39 -5.52 -8.77
CA TYR A 166 -10.08 -5.26 -7.53
C TYR A 166 -9.88 -6.45 -6.57
N LEU A 167 -9.53 -6.15 -5.32
CA LEU A 167 -9.29 -7.15 -4.26
C LEU A 167 -10.55 -7.47 -3.45
N GLY A 168 -11.60 -6.64 -3.50
CA GLY A 168 -12.85 -6.83 -2.75
C GLY A 168 -13.00 -5.86 -1.56
N GLN A 169 -13.77 -6.26 -0.54
CA GLN A 169 -13.77 -5.71 0.84
C GLN A 169 -12.92 -6.51 1.84
N SER A 170 -12.01 -5.86 2.58
CA SER A 170 -11.04 -6.55 3.46
C SER A 170 -11.76 -7.47 4.44
N SER A 171 -11.28 -8.70 4.54
CA SER A 171 -11.79 -9.65 5.54
C SER A 171 -11.26 -9.37 6.95
N ALA A 172 -10.16 -8.62 7.06
CA ALA A 172 -9.56 -8.23 8.32
C ALA A 172 -10.22 -6.99 8.94
N VAL A 173 -10.61 -6.01 8.11
CA VAL A 173 -11.23 -4.76 8.57
C VAL A 173 -12.40 -4.40 7.64
N SER A 174 -13.61 -4.42 8.18
CA SER A 174 -14.81 -4.11 7.42
C SER A 174 -14.82 -2.65 6.93
N GLY A 175 -15.34 -2.42 5.72
CA GLY A 175 -15.47 -1.08 5.16
C GLY A 175 -14.27 -0.56 4.37
N TYR A 176 -13.18 -1.34 4.26
CA TYR A 176 -12.05 -1.01 3.40
C TYR A 176 -12.00 -1.92 2.18
N TYR A 177 -11.61 -1.35 1.05
CA TYR A 177 -11.60 -2.00 -0.25
C TYR A 177 -10.26 -1.74 -0.93
N GLY A 178 -9.73 -2.74 -1.65
CA GLY A 178 -8.39 -2.66 -2.24
C GLY A 178 -8.40 -2.82 -3.76
N TRP A 179 -7.48 -2.12 -4.42
CA TRP A 179 -7.20 -2.26 -5.85
C TRP A 179 -5.70 -2.36 -6.03
N TYR A 180 -5.27 -3.23 -6.95
CA TYR A 180 -3.86 -3.44 -7.22
C TYR A 180 -3.50 -3.06 -8.65
N LYS A 181 -2.24 -2.67 -8.83
CA LYS A 181 -1.54 -2.61 -10.10
C LYS A 181 -0.17 -3.28 -9.93
N LYS A 182 0.29 -3.97 -10.96
CA LYS A 182 1.64 -4.53 -11.04
C LYS A 182 2.23 -4.31 -12.41
N VAL A 183 3.52 -4.00 -12.46
CA VAL A 183 4.38 -4.05 -13.65
C VAL A 183 5.48 -5.06 -13.36
N TYR A 184 5.65 -6.06 -14.22
CA TYR A 184 6.52 -7.21 -13.98
C TYR A 184 7.05 -7.79 -15.29
N ASN A 185 8.01 -8.72 -15.20
CA ASN A 185 8.62 -9.40 -16.34
C ASN A 185 9.33 -8.48 -17.37
N ALA A 186 9.74 -7.26 -16.99
CA ALA A 186 10.52 -6.36 -17.84
C ALA A 186 12.00 -6.78 -17.95
N GLY A 187 12.50 -7.52 -16.96
CA GLY A 187 13.93 -7.74 -16.71
C GLY A 187 14.38 -6.98 -15.46
N ASP A 188 13.76 -5.83 -15.25
CA ASP A 188 13.95 -4.90 -14.13
C ASP A 188 13.08 -5.27 -12.93
N PRO A 189 13.34 -4.73 -11.72
CA PRO A 189 12.50 -5.00 -10.57
C PRO A 189 11.02 -4.74 -10.84
N SER A 190 10.15 -5.67 -10.44
CA SER A 190 8.72 -5.47 -10.58
C SER A 190 8.21 -4.41 -9.61
N ILE A 191 7.25 -3.61 -10.06
CA ILE A 191 6.53 -2.63 -9.26
C ILE A 191 5.19 -3.24 -8.87
N ASN A 192 4.86 -3.23 -7.58
CA ASN A 192 3.62 -3.80 -7.08
C ASN A 192 2.97 -2.80 -6.14
N GLU A 193 1.71 -2.48 -6.40
CA GLU A 193 1.01 -1.38 -5.76
C GLU A 193 -0.37 -1.80 -5.31
N VAL A 194 -0.80 -1.30 -4.15
CA VAL A 194 -2.17 -1.45 -3.65
C VAL A 194 -2.68 -0.09 -3.18
N ILE A 195 -3.84 0.33 -3.69
CA ILE A 195 -4.59 1.48 -3.18
C ILE A 195 -5.78 0.95 -2.37
N ILE A 196 -6.03 1.55 -1.21
CA ILE A 196 -7.06 1.16 -0.27
C ILE A 196 -7.90 2.37 0.10
N THR A 197 -9.22 2.24 0.01
CA THR A 197 -10.19 3.31 0.32
C THR A 197 -11.48 2.70 0.89
N THR A 198 -12.41 3.55 1.34
CA THR A 198 -13.67 3.15 1.98
C THR A 198 -14.86 3.11 1.01
N ASP A 199 -14.69 3.55 -0.24
CA ASP A 199 -15.75 3.56 -1.25
C ASP A 199 -15.46 2.55 -2.38
N PRO A 200 -16.20 1.43 -2.47
CA PRO A 200 -16.03 0.41 -3.51
C PRO A 200 -16.48 0.85 -4.90
N SER A 201 -17.19 1.98 -5.02
CA SER A 201 -17.76 2.44 -6.28
C SER A 201 -16.80 3.30 -7.11
N TRP A 202 -15.63 3.63 -6.56
CA TRP A 202 -14.63 4.43 -7.26
C TRP A 202 -14.13 3.74 -8.52
N ALA A 203 -13.97 4.54 -9.58
CA ALA A 203 -13.46 4.07 -10.85
C ALA A 203 -11.96 3.77 -10.74
N HIS A 204 -11.56 2.57 -11.16
CA HIS A 204 -10.18 2.14 -11.20
C HIS A 204 -9.62 2.20 -12.62
N SER A 205 -8.55 2.97 -12.81
CA SER A 205 -7.80 3.04 -14.06
C SER A 205 -6.29 2.94 -13.81
N ILE A 206 -5.57 2.57 -14.86
CA ILE A 206 -4.10 2.54 -14.87
C ILE A 206 -3.62 3.13 -16.20
N GLY A 207 -2.32 3.42 -16.27
CA GLY A 207 -1.66 3.82 -17.51
C GLY A 207 -1.82 2.81 -18.65
N ASP A 208 -1.59 3.25 -19.88
CA ASP A 208 -1.77 2.49 -21.11
C ASP A 208 -0.54 1.65 -21.53
N SER A 209 0.58 1.80 -20.83
CA SER A 209 1.82 1.06 -21.06
C SER A 209 2.49 0.66 -19.76
N THR A 210 3.51 -0.20 -19.86
CA THR A 210 4.35 -0.61 -18.73
C THR A 210 5.23 0.51 -18.23
N ASP A 211 5.54 1.52 -19.05
CA ASP A 211 6.28 2.74 -18.66
C ASP A 211 5.39 3.73 -17.92
N ASN A 212 4.08 3.66 -18.10
CA ASN A 212 3.17 4.63 -17.50
C ASN A 212 2.95 4.32 -16.00
N GLY A 213 3.42 5.21 -15.14
CA GLY A 213 3.31 5.11 -13.69
C GLY A 213 1.88 5.18 -13.15
N GLU A 214 0.88 5.53 -13.96
CA GLU A 214 -0.48 5.77 -13.45
C GLU A 214 -1.14 4.53 -12.83
N HIS A 215 -1.56 4.65 -11.56
CA HIS A 215 -2.51 3.79 -10.86
C HIS A 215 -3.48 4.69 -10.13
N ARG A 216 -4.77 4.66 -10.52
CA ARG A 216 -5.72 5.71 -10.18
C ARG A 216 -7.04 5.16 -9.68
N LEU A 217 -7.50 5.68 -8.54
CA LEU A 217 -8.88 5.56 -8.10
C LEU A 217 -9.52 6.96 -8.03
N GLN A 218 -10.71 7.10 -8.60
CA GLN A 218 -11.48 8.35 -8.57
C GLN A 218 -12.97 8.09 -8.27
N GLY A 219 -13.52 8.88 -7.34
CA GLY A 219 -14.94 8.89 -7.02
C GLY A 219 -15.72 10.06 -7.62
N ASN A 220 -17.05 9.96 -7.55
CA ASN A 220 -17.97 11.09 -7.76
C ASN A 220 -18.25 11.88 -6.47
N GLY A 221 -17.65 11.44 -5.37
CA GLY A 221 -17.65 12.08 -4.05
C GLY A 221 -16.29 11.86 -3.39
N GLY A 222 -16.14 12.29 -2.15
CA GLY A 222 -14.90 12.11 -1.41
C GLY A 222 -14.99 11.08 -0.29
N VAL A 223 -13.82 10.60 0.13
CA VAL A 223 -13.61 9.75 1.31
C VAL A 223 -12.75 10.47 2.35
N SER A 224 -12.76 9.97 3.58
CA SER A 224 -11.96 10.51 4.68
C SER A 224 -10.53 10.00 4.70
N GLU A 225 -10.23 8.89 4.03
CA GLU A 225 -8.94 8.23 4.13
C GLU A 225 -8.61 7.42 2.87
N ILE A 226 -7.33 7.40 2.54
CA ILE A 226 -6.76 6.56 1.48
C ILE A 226 -5.41 6.05 1.98
N TYR A 227 -5.12 4.77 1.73
CA TYR A 227 -3.81 4.18 1.98
C TYR A 227 -3.24 3.62 0.68
N TYR A 228 -1.93 3.74 0.52
CA TYR A 228 -1.19 3.20 -0.61
C TYR A 228 0.01 2.43 -0.10
N LEU A 229 0.19 1.22 -0.63
CA LEU A 229 1.37 0.39 -0.38
C LEU A 229 2.07 0.11 -1.70
N MET A 230 3.40 0.12 -1.66
CA MET A 230 4.23 -0.33 -2.77
C MET A 230 5.40 -1.18 -2.29
N TRP A 231 5.74 -2.20 -3.07
CA TRP A 231 6.95 -2.97 -2.89
C TRP A 231 7.52 -3.41 -4.25
N ALA A 232 8.82 -3.69 -4.24
CA ALA A 232 9.54 -4.13 -5.42
C ALA A 232 9.82 -5.64 -5.38
N GLY A 233 9.73 -6.32 -6.52
CA GLY A 233 10.16 -7.71 -6.68
C GLY A 233 11.41 -7.83 -7.55
N SER A 234 12.32 -8.74 -7.23
CA SER A 234 13.60 -8.88 -7.94
C SER A 234 13.40 -9.47 -9.33
N SER A 235 14.16 -8.98 -10.33
CA SER A 235 14.20 -9.54 -11.70
C SER A 235 12.82 -9.73 -12.33
N GLY A 236 11.95 -8.73 -12.20
CA GLY A 236 10.62 -8.73 -12.79
C GLY A 236 9.67 -9.75 -12.16
N TYR A 237 9.90 -10.18 -10.92
CA TYR A 237 9.09 -11.21 -10.27
C TYR A 237 7.58 -10.88 -10.31
N GLY A 238 6.82 -11.76 -10.95
CA GLY A 238 5.36 -11.64 -11.05
C GLY A 238 4.67 -12.26 -9.84
N TYR A 239 4.32 -11.44 -8.84
CA TYR A 239 3.51 -11.88 -7.70
C TYR A 239 2.15 -12.38 -8.17
N ARG A 240 1.65 -13.46 -7.57
CA ARG A 240 0.30 -13.97 -7.84
C ARG A 240 -0.74 -13.09 -7.15
N CYS A 241 -1.99 -13.16 -7.61
CA CYS A 241 -3.08 -12.49 -6.92
C CYS A 241 -3.18 -12.95 -5.45
N GLU A 242 -2.96 -14.24 -5.20
CA GLU A 242 -2.90 -14.84 -3.86
C GLU A 242 -1.82 -14.20 -2.97
N ASP A 243 -0.66 -13.84 -3.54
CA ASP A 243 0.41 -13.16 -2.79
C ASP A 243 0.00 -11.73 -2.39
N THR A 244 -0.79 -11.06 -3.24
CA THR A 244 -1.40 -9.75 -2.94
C THR A 244 -2.57 -9.90 -1.94
N ILE A 245 -3.33 -10.98 -2.03
CA ILE A 245 -4.44 -11.32 -1.13
C ILE A 245 -3.92 -11.71 0.27
N MET A 246 -2.70 -12.25 0.41
CA MET A 246 -2.09 -12.49 1.74
C MET A 246 -1.94 -11.21 2.57
N MET A 247 -1.87 -10.03 1.91
CA MET A 247 -1.87 -8.73 2.60
C MET A 247 -3.27 -8.28 3.02
N TRP A 248 -4.31 -8.92 2.49
CA TRP A 248 -5.63 -8.35 2.37
C TRP A 248 -6.70 -9.21 3.08
N GLY A 249 -6.50 -10.53 3.13
CA GLY A 249 -7.23 -11.52 3.91
C GLY A 249 -8.32 -12.28 3.20
#